data_AF-A0A967WJ76-F1
#
_entry.id   AF-A0A967WJ76-F1
#
_cell.length_a   1.000
_cell.length_b   1.000
_cell.length_c   1.000
_cell.angle_alpha   90.00
_cell.angle_beta   90.00
_cell.angle_gamma   90.00
#
_symmetry.space_group_name_H-M   'P 1'
#
loop_
_entity.id
_entity.type
_entity.pdbx_description
1 polymer ?
#
loop_
_entity_poly.entity_id
_entity_poly.type
_entity_poly.pdbx_seq_one_letter_code
_entity_poly.pdbx_strand_id
1 'polypeptide(L)'
;MRSDAVKRGIERAPHRSLLRALGCTDQEMEQPFIGVINSYNEAIPGHANLHQIAAAVKAGVRAAGGTPFEVNTIGVCDGLAMNHAGMKYSLASRELIADSVEVVVQAHAFDALVLIPNCDKIIPGMLMAAARLNLPTVVVSGGPMLSG
;
A
#
# COMPACT_ATOMS: atom_id res chain seq x y z
N MET A 1 -13.93 -14.22 -4.08
CA MET A 1 -13.01 -13.13 -3.71
C MET A 1 -12.27 -12.64 -4.94
N ARG A 2 -11.80 -11.39 -5.00
CA ARG A 2 -11.00 -10.90 -6.15
C ARG A 2 -9.71 -11.69 -6.29
N SER A 3 -9.08 -12.01 -5.17
CA SER A 3 -7.84 -12.79 -5.13
C SER A 3 -7.99 -14.22 -5.68
N ASP A 4 -9.21 -14.75 -5.81
CA ASP A 4 -9.41 -16.06 -6.44
C ASP A 4 -8.92 -16.07 -7.90
N ALA A 5 -8.89 -14.91 -8.57
CA ALA A 5 -8.36 -14.76 -9.92
C ALA A 5 -6.87 -15.17 -10.06
N VAL A 6 -6.11 -15.16 -8.96
CA VAL A 6 -4.69 -15.56 -8.92
C VAL A 6 -4.44 -16.84 -8.12
N LYS A 7 -5.48 -17.42 -7.50
CA LYS A 7 -5.35 -18.58 -6.59
C LYS A 7 -6.11 -19.82 -7.06
N ARG A 8 -7.31 -19.66 -7.63
CA ARG A 8 -8.25 -20.77 -7.91
C ARG A 8 -8.13 -21.25 -9.35
N GLY A 9 -8.41 -22.53 -9.56
CA GLY A 9 -8.34 -23.14 -10.89
C GLY A 9 -6.98 -23.79 -11.18
N ILE A 10 -7.00 -24.74 -12.12
CA ILE A 10 -5.81 -25.50 -12.51
C ILE A 10 -4.81 -24.59 -13.24
N GLU A 11 -5.31 -23.62 -14.00
CA GLU A 11 -4.56 -22.62 -14.75
C GLU A 11 -3.77 -21.66 -13.85
N ARG A 12 -4.12 -21.58 -12.55
CA ARG A 12 -3.40 -20.77 -11.55
C ARG A 12 -2.30 -21.52 -10.82
N ALA A 13 -1.99 -22.75 -11.22
CA ALA A 13 -0.82 -23.49 -10.72
C ALA A 13 0.51 -22.68 -10.74
N PRO A 14 0.90 -22.00 -11.85
CA PRO A 14 2.13 -21.20 -11.85
C PRO A 14 2.05 -19.99 -10.89
N HIS A 15 0.88 -19.36 -10.77
CA HIS A 15 0.67 -18.22 -9.87
C HIS A 15 0.86 -18.66 -8.41
N ARG A 16 0.28 -19.80 -8.03
CA ARG A 16 0.47 -20.38 -6.69
C ARG A 16 1.93 -20.75 -6.41
N SER A 17 2.69 -21.17 -7.42
CA SER A 17 4.13 -21.40 -7.27
C SER A 17 4.89 -20.13 -6.88
N LEU A 18 4.61 -19.01 -7.57
CA LEU A 18 5.22 -17.71 -7.25
C LEU A 18 4.80 -17.20 -5.87
N LEU A 19 3.53 -17.36 -5.51
CA LEU A 19 3.04 -16.99 -4.17
C LEU A 19 3.71 -17.83 -3.07
N ARG A 20 3.95 -19.13 -3.29
CA ARG A 20 4.72 -19.97 -2.36
C ARG A 20 6.18 -19.55 -2.26
N ALA A 21 6.79 -19.03 -3.33
CA ALA A 21 8.13 -18.47 -3.29
C ALA A 21 8.22 -17.21 -2.39
N LEU A 22 7.11 -16.51 -2.18
CA LEU A 22 6.99 -15.43 -1.19
C LEU A 22 6.76 -15.94 0.25
N GLY A 23 6.66 -17.26 0.45
CA GLY A 23 6.39 -17.90 1.73
C GLY A 23 4.90 -18.07 2.05
N CYS A 24 3.99 -17.81 1.10
CA CYS A 24 2.55 -17.99 1.30
C CYS A 24 2.21 -19.47 1.49
N THR A 25 1.59 -19.80 2.62
CA THR A 25 1.14 -21.16 2.96
C THR A 25 -0.17 -21.52 2.27
N ASP A 26 -0.49 -22.81 2.20
CA ASP A 26 -1.78 -23.25 1.66
C ASP A 26 -2.96 -22.71 2.48
N GLN A 27 -2.79 -22.49 3.80
CA GLN A 27 -3.80 -21.84 4.64
C GLN A 27 -4.01 -20.37 4.24
N GLU A 28 -2.92 -19.61 4.05
CA GLU A 28 -2.97 -18.20 3.64
C GLU A 28 -3.53 -18.02 2.22
N MET A 29 -3.38 -19.02 1.34
CA MET A 29 -4.02 -19.02 0.02
C MET A 29 -5.55 -19.06 0.09
N GLU A 30 -6.12 -19.66 1.14
CA GLU A 30 -7.56 -19.72 1.33
C GLU A 30 -8.12 -18.41 1.93
N GLN A 31 -7.27 -17.56 2.49
CA GLN A 31 -7.62 -16.28 3.12
C GLN A 31 -7.74 -15.13 2.10
N PRO A 32 -8.46 -14.04 2.44
CA PRO A 32 -8.46 -12.82 1.64
C PRO A 32 -7.05 -12.20 1.57
N PHE A 33 -6.65 -11.75 0.39
CA PHE A 33 -5.38 -11.07 0.19
C PHE A 33 -5.54 -9.57 0.43
N ILE A 34 -4.80 -9.03 1.40
CA ILE A 34 -4.91 -7.64 1.84
C ILE A 34 -3.69 -6.86 1.37
N GLY A 35 -3.89 -5.84 0.55
CA GLY A 35 -2.82 -4.92 0.14
C GLY A 35 -2.53 -3.91 1.24
N VAL A 36 -1.32 -3.92 1.80
CA VAL A 36 -0.84 -2.90 2.74
C VAL A 36 0.01 -1.90 1.95
N ILE A 37 -0.59 -0.79 1.55
CA ILE A 37 0.05 0.21 0.70
C ILE A 37 0.69 1.27 1.58
N ASN A 38 2.01 1.35 1.56
CA ASN A 38 2.80 2.21 2.43
C ASN A 38 3.54 3.28 1.60
N SER A 39 3.80 4.44 2.19
CA SER A 39 4.65 5.48 1.59
C SER A 39 6.02 5.60 2.26
N TYR A 40 6.43 4.59 3.05
CA TYR A 40 7.72 4.56 3.73
C TYR A 40 8.87 4.86 2.77
N ASN A 41 9.73 5.79 3.19
CA ASN A 41 11.02 6.04 2.58
C ASN A 41 11.90 6.81 3.59
N GLU A 42 13.19 6.80 3.34
CA GLU A 42 14.20 7.43 4.21
C GLU A 42 14.49 8.89 3.81
N ALA A 43 13.92 9.37 2.69
CA ALA A 43 14.13 10.72 2.18
C ALA A 43 13.20 11.75 2.83
N ILE A 44 12.12 11.31 3.48
CA ILE A 44 11.09 12.18 4.08
C ILE A 44 11.07 11.93 5.60
N PRO A 45 11.43 12.91 6.44
CA PRO A 45 11.50 12.73 7.89
C PRO A 45 10.21 12.19 8.52
N GLY A 46 9.05 12.68 8.06
CA GLY A 46 7.75 12.21 8.55
C GLY A 46 7.43 10.75 8.18
N HIS A 47 8.25 10.10 7.36
CA HIS A 47 7.99 8.73 6.92
C HIS A 47 8.85 7.69 7.64
N ALA A 48 9.81 8.14 8.47
CA ALA A 48 10.81 7.26 9.07
C ALA A 48 10.21 6.12 9.91
N ASN A 49 9.05 6.32 10.53
CA ASN A 49 8.38 5.32 11.38
C ASN A 49 7.33 4.46 10.65
N LEU A 50 7.04 4.72 9.36
CA LEU A 50 5.93 4.05 8.67
C LEU A 50 6.15 2.53 8.53
N HIS A 51 7.39 2.06 8.51
CA HIS A 51 7.70 0.63 8.52
C HIS A 51 7.18 -0.08 9.78
N GLN A 52 7.17 0.61 10.94
CA GLN A 52 6.65 0.06 12.20
C GLN A 52 5.13 -0.01 12.17
N ILE A 53 4.48 1.02 11.62
CA ILE A 53 3.02 1.03 11.42
C ILE A 53 2.62 -0.09 10.46
N ALA A 54 3.35 -0.26 9.36
CA ALA A 54 3.10 -1.36 8.42
C ALA A 54 3.30 -2.73 9.08
N ALA A 55 4.32 -2.91 9.92
CA ALA A 55 4.50 -4.15 10.69
C ALA A 55 3.30 -4.44 11.61
N ALA A 56 2.79 -3.42 12.33
CA ALA A 56 1.62 -3.55 13.19
C ALA A 56 0.34 -3.85 12.40
N VAL A 57 0.13 -3.16 11.27
CA VAL A 57 -0.99 -3.42 10.35
C VAL A 57 -0.96 -4.87 9.84
N LYS A 58 0.20 -5.33 9.35
CA LYS A 58 0.37 -6.72 8.88
C LYS A 58 0.08 -7.73 9.98
N ALA A 59 0.51 -7.47 11.22
CA ALA A 59 0.21 -8.34 12.35
C ALA A 59 -1.31 -8.40 12.64
N GLY A 60 -1.99 -7.24 12.62
CA GLY A 60 -3.44 -7.16 12.80
C GLY A 60 -4.22 -7.90 11.70
N VAL A 61 -3.81 -7.75 10.44
CA VAL A 61 -4.41 -8.46 9.30
C VAL A 61 -4.29 -9.98 9.48
N ARG A 62 -3.11 -10.49 9.85
CA ARG A 62 -2.91 -11.93 10.11
C ARG A 62 -3.77 -12.43 11.27
N ALA A 63 -3.82 -11.67 12.36
CA ALA A 63 -4.65 -12.01 13.52
C ALA A 63 -6.15 -12.08 13.19
N ALA A 64 -6.60 -11.30 12.19
CA ALA A 64 -7.97 -11.30 11.69
C ALA A 64 -8.23 -12.35 10.58
N GLY A 65 -7.26 -13.19 10.23
CA GLY A 65 -7.41 -14.24 9.22
C GLY A 65 -7.26 -13.77 7.77
N GLY A 66 -6.55 -12.66 7.53
CA GLY A 66 -6.15 -12.21 6.19
C GLY A 66 -4.66 -12.40 5.91
N THR A 67 -4.29 -12.45 4.63
CA THR A 67 -2.90 -12.57 4.18
C THR A 67 -2.40 -11.20 3.69
N PRO A 68 -1.51 -10.51 4.44
CA PRO A 68 -1.08 -9.17 4.06
C PRO A 68 0.10 -9.18 3.09
N PHE A 69 0.06 -8.31 2.08
CA PHE A 69 1.17 -8.01 1.17
C PHE A 69 1.49 -6.53 1.24
N GLU A 70 2.70 -6.18 1.70
CA GLU A 70 3.14 -4.78 1.73
C GLU A 70 3.76 -4.38 0.40
N VAL A 71 3.32 -3.23 -0.11
CA VAL A 71 3.89 -2.59 -1.29
C VAL A 71 4.03 -1.10 -1.04
N ASN A 72 5.11 -0.51 -1.54
CA ASN A 72 5.35 0.93 -1.42
C ASN A 72 4.93 1.72 -2.65
N THR A 73 4.45 2.93 -2.43
CA THR A 73 4.35 4.00 -3.44
C THR A 73 5.39 5.08 -3.16
N ILE A 74 5.58 5.99 -4.11
CA ILE A 74 6.51 7.11 -4.01
C ILE A 74 6.01 8.18 -3.03
N GLY A 75 6.91 9.10 -2.66
CA GLY A 75 6.56 10.27 -1.88
C GLY A 75 7.47 11.46 -2.19
N VAL A 76 6.93 12.67 -2.02
CA VAL A 76 7.68 13.93 -2.09
C VAL A 76 7.40 14.72 -0.82
N CYS A 77 8.44 15.30 -0.21
CA CYS A 77 8.29 16.20 0.92
C CYS A 77 8.23 17.64 0.43
N ASP A 78 7.07 18.28 0.58
CA ASP A 78 6.89 19.69 0.22
C ASP A 78 7.88 20.58 0.99
N GLY A 79 8.10 20.30 2.28
CA GLY A 79 9.06 21.06 3.10
C GLY A 79 10.50 21.02 2.56
N LEU A 80 10.93 19.90 1.98
CA LEU A 80 12.25 19.80 1.33
C LEU A 80 12.25 20.38 -0.09
N ALA A 81 11.15 20.20 -0.83
CA ALA A 81 11.02 20.64 -2.23
C ALA A 81 10.83 22.17 -2.38
N MET A 82 10.43 22.84 -1.30
CA MET A 82 10.16 24.26 -1.26
C MET A 82 11.36 25.10 -1.74
N ASN A 83 11.06 26.16 -2.50
CA ASN A 83 12.01 27.17 -2.96
C ASN A 83 13.11 26.67 -3.95
N HIS A 84 12.87 25.55 -4.64
CA HIS A 84 13.68 25.15 -5.79
C HIS A 84 12.84 24.41 -6.85
N ALA A 85 13.48 23.95 -7.93
CA ALA A 85 12.81 23.30 -9.06
C ALA A 85 12.00 22.04 -8.68
N GLY A 86 12.28 21.43 -7.52
CA GLY A 86 11.60 20.25 -7.02
C GLY A 86 10.12 20.48 -6.73
N MET A 87 9.73 21.70 -6.33
CA MET A 87 8.33 22.02 -6.03
C MET A 87 7.41 21.84 -7.24
N LYS A 88 7.95 21.87 -8.47
CA LYS A 88 7.20 21.59 -9.71
C LYS A 88 6.69 20.15 -9.79
N TYR A 89 7.24 19.24 -8.99
CA TYR A 89 6.89 17.82 -8.97
C TYR A 89 5.95 17.44 -7.83
N SER A 90 5.72 18.34 -6.86
CA SER A 90 4.88 18.05 -5.67
C SER A 90 3.45 17.70 -6.05
N LEU A 91 2.68 18.63 -6.64
CA LEU A 91 1.26 18.39 -6.90
C LEU A 91 1.03 17.23 -7.89
N ALA A 92 1.90 17.11 -8.91
CA ALA A 92 1.82 16.03 -9.89
C ALA A 92 2.06 14.64 -9.26
N SER A 93 2.80 14.56 -8.15
CA SER A 93 3.03 13.28 -7.48
C SER A 93 1.74 12.66 -6.95
N ARG A 94 0.72 13.46 -6.63
CA ARG A 94 -0.60 12.97 -6.17
C ARG A 94 -1.21 11.99 -7.17
N GLU A 95 -1.17 12.32 -8.46
CA GLU A 95 -1.72 11.46 -9.52
C GLU A 95 -0.89 10.19 -9.67
N LEU A 96 0.44 10.31 -9.67
CA LEU A 96 1.34 9.16 -9.75
C LEU A 96 1.14 8.20 -8.58
N ILE A 97 0.90 8.73 -7.39
CA ILE A 97 0.59 7.93 -6.20
C ILE A 97 -0.73 7.20 -6.42
N ALA A 98 -1.79 7.91 -6.80
CA ALA A 98 -3.09 7.30 -7.06
C ALA A 98 -2.99 6.17 -8.11
N ASP A 99 -2.32 6.44 -9.23
CA ASP A 99 -2.16 5.50 -10.34
C ASP A 99 -1.29 4.31 -9.93
N SER A 100 -0.19 4.52 -9.19
CA SER A 100 0.68 3.43 -8.74
C SER A 100 -0.04 2.45 -7.81
N VAL A 101 -0.92 2.96 -6.93
CA VAL A 101 -1.74 2.14 -6.05
C VAL A 101 -2.78 1.38 -6.86
N GLU A 102 -3.47 2.06 -7.79
CA GLU A 102 -4.46 1.43 -8.65
C GLU A 102 -3.86 0.29 -9.48
N VAL A 103 -2.69 0.51 -10.09
CA VAL A 103 -1.97 -0.49 -10.88
C VAL A 103 -1.67 -1.74 -10.07
N VAL A 104 -1.05 -1.59 -8.89
CA VAL A 104 -0.67 -2.78 -8.11
C VAL A 104 -1.89 -3.53 -7.58
N VAL A 105 -2.92 -2.81 -7.13
CA VAL A 105 -4.12 -3.43 -6.56
C VAL A 105 -4.90 -4.22 -7.63
N GLN A 106 -5.04 -3.66 -8.83
CA GLN A 106 -5.70 -4.36 -9.93
C GLN A 106 -4.87 -5.56 -10.41
N ALA A 107 -3.55 -5.37 -10.60
CA ALA A 107 -2.67 -6.42 -11.12
C ALA A 107 -2.53 -7.63 -10.18
N HIS A 108 -2.49 -7.38 -8.87
CA HIS A 108 -2.37 -8.45 -7.86
C HIS A 108 -3.72 -8.94 -7.31
N ALA A 109 -4.84 -8.38 -7.79
CA ALA A 109 -6.20 -8.76 -7.44
C ALA A 109 -6.46 -8.79 -5.93
N PHE A 110 -5.99 -7.78 -5.18
CA PHE A 110 -6.26 -7.69 -3.74
C PHE A 110 -7.75 -7.57 -3.44
N ASP A 111 -8.17 -8.10 -2.29
CA ASP A 111 -9.56 -8.13 -1.84
C ASP A 111 -9.96 -6.89 -1.06
N ALA A 112 -9.01 -6.36 -0.26
CA ALA A 112 -9.18 -5.15 0.54
C ALA A 112 -7.81 -4.48 0.77
N LEU A 113 -7.84 -3.25 1.28
CA LEU A 113 -6.67 -2.40 1.40
C LEU A 113 -6.51 -1.82 2.80
N VAL A 114 -5.25 -1.69 3.23
CA VAL A 114 -4.85 -0.76 4.29
C VAL A 114 -3.86 0.23 3.70
N LEU A 115 -4.20 1.51 3.74
CA LEU A 115 -3.40 2.59 3.19
C LEU A 115 -2.69 3.29 4.35
N ILE A 116 -1.36 3.41 4.26
CA ILE A 116 -0.51 4.06 5.26
C ILE A 116 0.14 5.29 4.61
N PRO A 117 -0.61 6.40 4.45
CA PRO A 117 -0.07 7.63 3.92
C PRO A 117 0.62 8.44 5.02
N ASN A 118 1.57 9.27 4.61
CA ASN A 118 1.91 10.48 5.34
C ASN A 118 2.34 11.59 4.38
N CYS A 119 2.43 12.83 4.85
CA CYS A 119 2.73 14.02 4.04
C CYS A 119 1.61 14.43 3.05
N ASP A 120 1.68 15.67 2.58
CA ASP A 120 0.58 16.42 1.99
C ASP A 120 -0.07 15.70 0.80
N LYS A 121 0.68 15.41 -0.27
CA LYS A 121 0.12 14.91 -1.54
C LYS A 121 -0.17 13.41 -1.55
N ILE A 122 0.37 12.66 -0.59
CA ILE A 122 0.20 11.20 -0.53
C ILE A 122 -1.15 10.83 0.07
N ILE A 123 -1.61 11.55 1.11
CA ILE A 123 -2.93 11.34 1.72
C ILE A 123 -4.04 11.41 0.65
N PRO A 124 -4.21 12.50 -0.12
CA PRO A 124 -5.24 12.56 -1.16
C PRO A 124 -4.96 11.60 -2.32
N GLY A 125 -3.69 11.33 -2.68
CA GLY A 125 -3.38 10.35 -3.74
C GLY A 125 -3.86 8.94 -3.40
N MET A 126 -3.60 8.47 -2.18
CA MET A 126 -4.08 7.18 -1.69
C MET A 126 -5.61 7.16 -1.52
N LEU A 127 -6.22 8.25 -1.06
CA LEU A 127 -7.69 8.36 -0.97
C LEU A 127 -8.38 8.34 -2.34
N MET A 128 -7.76 8.97 -3.35
CA MET A 128 -8.23 8.91 -4.73
C MET A 128 -8.18 7.47 -5.25
N ALA A 129 -7.09 6.75 -5.02
CA ALA A 129 -7.01 5.33 -5.39
C ALA A 129 -8.09 4.49 -4.69
N ALA A 130 -8.31 4.70 -3.39
CA ALA A 130 -9.37 4.01 -2.66
C ALA A 130 -10.75 4.22 -3.29
N ALA A 131 -11.07 5.48 -3.63
CA ALA A 131 -12.33 5.85 -4.26
C ALA A 131 -12.48 5.23 -5.68
N ARG A 132 -11.41 5.22 -6.48
CA ARG A 132 -11.40 4.61 -7.82
C ARG A 132 -11.57 3.09 -7.77
N LEU A 133 -10.90 2.43 -6.83
CA LEU A 133 -10.89 0.97 -6.69
C LEU A 133 -12.18 0.42 -6.08
N ASN A 134 -12.85 1.21 -5.24
CA ASN A 134 -14.10 0.84 -4.56
C ASN A 134 -14.01 -0.53 -3.85
N LEU A 135 -12.88 -0.77 -3.16
CA LEU A 135 -12.65 -1.95 -2.33
C LEU A 135 -12.78 -1.58 -0.84
N PRO A 136 -13.11 -2.54 0.04
CA PRO A 136 -13.01 -2.32 1.48
C PRO A 136 -11.61 -1.77 1.84
N THR A 137 -11.57 -0.59 2.44
CA THR A 137 -10.32 0.15 2.64
C THR A 137 -10.30 0.82 4.00
N VAL A 138 -9.17 0.70 4.70
CA VAL A 138 -8.87 1.45 5.94
C VAL A 138 -7.66 2.35 5.68
N VAL A 139 -7.69 3.58 6.21
CA VAL A 139 -6.57 4.52 6.12
C VAL A 139 -5.99 4.72 7.51
N VAL A 140 -4.68 4.50 7.65
CA VAL A 140 -3.93 4.66 8.90
C VAL A 140 -2.83 5.68 8.65
N SER A 141 -3.07 6.94 9.05
CA SER A 141 -2.08 8.00 8.90
C SER A 141 -0.81 7.72 9.72
N GLY A 142 0.35 8.11 9.19
CA GLY A 142 1.63 8.07 9.91
C GLY A 142 1.68 8.89 11.19
N GLY A 143 0.74 9.83 11.35
CA GLY A 143 0.67 10.74 12.48
C GLY A 143 1.56 11.98 12.33
N PRO A 144 1.34 12.99 13.19
CA PRO A 144 2.13 14.21 13.17
C PRO A 144 3.54 13.97 13.72
N MET A 145 4.50 14.76 13.24
CA MET A 145 5.81 14.83 13.86
C MET A 145 5.73 15.64 15.16
N LEU A 146 6.54 15.27 16.16
CA LEU A 146 6.74 16.09 17.35
C LEU A 146 7.39 17.42 16.97
N SER A 147 7.02 18.49 17.68
CA SER A 147 7.72 19.77 17.57
C SER A 147 9.16 19.62 18.09
N GLY A 148 10.10 20.23 17.37
CA GLY A 148 11.48 20.41 17.83
C GLY A 148 11.62 21.56 18.82
#